data_AF-A0A357AZX1-F1
#
_entry.id   AF-A0A357AZX1-F1
#
_cell.length_a   1.000
_cell.length_b   1.000
_cell.length_c   1.000
_cell.angle_alpha   90.00
_cell.angle_beta   90.00
_cell.angle_gamma   90.00
#
_symmetry.space_group_name_H-M   'P 1'
#
loop_
_entity.id
_entity.type
_entity.pdbx_description
1 polymer ?
#
loop_
_entity_poly.entity_id
_entity_poly.type
_entity_poly.pdbx_seq_one_letter_code
_entity_poly.pdbx_strand_id
1 'polypeptide(L)'
;TDAIVWKADEQGLSVDAALTNGGGIRATIDAGEITRKDINTVLPFGNTIAIVEITGAELLEALEASTYCTPSAIGGFPQVSGIVFTIDTTKAFDAGDLYPGSTYAAPASINRVTIQSVGGKAFSPTATYTIATNNFTAGGGDTYYMFSASPYNYDLGIPLDEAVIAYIEDELDGKITAADYGETDGEITVKYAVSYIFSDVAENAWYKDYVQAVYDKGIMTGMTGSAFGPDVAMTRGMFVTMLYRIENSPPVNGNVSETFSDCADGQWYSDAVLWAYQNGIVDGLGSDTFGPSVQLTRQQMATILYRYALYSGADEIIEAALPYSDAADVADWALSGVSFCTIEGLMNGVSENAFDPAGTANRSMGAAVMFRTAA
;
A
#
# COMPACT_ATOMS: atom_id res chain seq x y z
N THR A 1 -0.40 -18.46 -16.39
CA THR A 1 -1.35 -17.66 -17.20
C THR A 1 -0.74 -17.29 -18.53
N ASP A 2 0.56 -17.00 -18.60
CA ASP A 2 1.29 -16.81 -19.86
C ASP A 2 1.13 -17.98 -20.83
N ALA A 3 1.23 -19.22 -20.33
CA ALA A 3 0.94 -20.42 -21.13
C ALA A 3 -0.46 -20.40 -21.77
N ILE A 4 -1.45 -19.75 -21.15
CA ILE A 4 -2.82 -19.63 -21.69
C ILE A 4 -2.83 -18.61 -22.84
N VAL A 5 -2.17 -17.45 -22.65
CA VAL A 5 -2.02 -16.41 -23.69
C VAL A 5 -1.28 -16.98 -24.89
N TRP A 6 -0.09 -17.54 -24.66
CA TRP A 6 0.75 -18.17 -25.67
C TRP A 6 -0.02 -19.24 -26.45
N LYS A 7 -0.78 -20.10 -25.75
CA LYS A 7 -1.53 -21.15 -26.43
C LYS A 7 -2.69 -20.61 -27.25
N ALA A 8 -3.35 -19.54 -26.81
CA ALA A 8 -4.38 -18.87 -27.60
C ALA A 8 -3.78 -18.26 -28.88
N ASP A 9 -2.62 -17.62 -28.78
CA ASP A 9 -1.88 -17.04 -29.91
C ASP A 9 -1.46 -18.12 -30.93
N GLU A 10 -1.00 -19.30 -30.45
CA GLU A 10 -0.71 -20.44 -31.32
C GLU A 10 -1.95 -20.94 -32.10
N GLN A 11 -3.16 -20.78 -31.55
CA GLN A 11 -4.41 -21.10 -32.25
C GLN A 11 -4.83 -20.01 -33.24
N GLY A 12 -4.03 -18.95 -33.41
CA GLY A 12 -4.34 -17.80 -34.26
C GLY A 12 -5.40 -16.87 -33.68
N LEU A 13 -5.64 -16.95 -32.36
CA LEU A 13 -6.50 -16.03 -31.65
C LEU A 13 -5.67 -14.82 -31.18
N SER A 14 -6.31 -13.67 -31.01
CA SER A 14 -5.71 -12.51 -30.36
C SER A 14 -6.47 -12.29 -29.08
N VAL A 15 -5.82 -12.49 -27.94
CA VAL A 15 -6.40 -12.25 -26.61
C VAL A 15 -5.72 -11.04 -25.97
N ASP A 16 -6.46 -10.24 -25.21
CA ASP A 16 -5.88 -9.07 -24.54
C ASP A 16 -5.13 -9.47 -23.27
N ALA A 17 -5.56 -10.54 -22.60
CA ALA A 17 -4.98 -11.01 -21.34
C ALA A 17 -5.46 -12.44 -21.03
N ALA A 18 -4.87 -13.05 -20.00
CA ALA A 18 -5.39 -14.28 -19.41
C ALA A 18 -5.67 -14.13 -17.90
N LEU A 19 -6.62 -14.92 -17.42
CA LEU A 19 -6.98 -15.02 -16.01
C LEU A 19 -7.31 -16.47 -15.63
N THR A 20 -6.86 -16.94 -14.47
CA THR A 20 -7.33 -18.20 -13.86
C THR A 20 -7.52 -18.02 -12.36
N ASN A 21 -8.51 -18.70 -11.77
CA ASN A 21 -8.68 -18.70 -10.32
C ASN A 21 -7.58 -19.52 -9.64
N GLY A 22 -7.07 -19.04 -8.50
CA GLY A 22 -6.00 -19.68 -7.73
C GLY A 22 -6.40 -21.05 -7.17
N GLY A 23 -7.69 -21.32 -7.00
CA GLY A 23 -8.23 -22.60 -6.55
C GLY A 23 -7.96 -23.74 -7.54
N GLY A 24 -7.77 -23.40 -8.82
CA GLY A 24 -7.34 -24.33 -9.87
C GLY A 24 -5.86 -24.73 -9.79
N ILE A 25 -5.05 -24.00 -9.01
CA ILE A 25 -3.61 -24.23 -8.82
C ILE A 25 -3.40 -24.83 -7.43
N ARG A 26 -2.88 -26.06 -7.36
CA ARG A 26 -2.95 -26.88 -6.14
C ARG A 26 -1.61 -27.15 -5.46
N ALA A 27 -0.51 -26.87 -6.13
CA ALA A 27 0.83 -27.13 -5.62
C ALA A 27 1.85 -26.12 -6.19
N THR A 28 2.95 -25.99 -5.47
CA THR A 28 4.20 -25.37 -5.98
C THR A 28 5.01 -26.45 -6.70
N ILE A 29 5.85 -26.04 -7.66
CA ILE A 29 6.85 -26.89 -8.30
C ILE A 29 8.21 -26.59 -7.65
N ASP A 30 8.87 -27.61 -7.11
CA ASP A 30 10.20 -27.47 -6.52
C ASP A 30 11.28 -27.33 -7.59
N ALA A 31 12.39 -26.66 -7.25
CA ALA A 31 13.53 -26.54 -8.16
C ALA A 31 14.14 -27.92 -8.47
N GLY A 32 14.28 -28.25 -9.75
CA GLY A 32 14.82 -29.53 -10.19
C GLY A 32 14.27 -29.98 -11.55
N GLU A 33 14.31 -31.29 -11.79
CA GLU A 33 13.66 -31.90 -12.93
C GLU A 33 12.14 -31.79 -12.77
N ILE A 34 11.47 -31.11 -13.71
CA ILE A 34 10.02 -30.97 -13.74
C ILE A 34 9.45 -32.10 -14.58
N THR A 35 8.57 -32.90 -13.99
CA THR A 35 7.89 -34.00 -14.67
C THR A 35 6.45 -33.63 -15.01
N ARG A 36 5.85 -34.33 -15.99
CA ARG A 36 4.41 -34.18 -16.28
C ARG A 36 3.53 -34.43 -15.06
N LYS A 37 3.95 -35.34 -14.17
CA LYS A 37 3.26 -35.62 -12.91
C LYS A 37 3.22 -34.39 -12.00
N ASP A 38 4.28 -33.58 -11.99
CA ASP A 38 4.32 -32.34 -11.21
C ASP A 38 3.29 -31.35 -11.78
N ILE A 39 3.25 -31.17 -13.10
CA ILE A 39 2.23 -30.32 -13.75
C ILE A 39 0.81 -30.80 -13.45
N ASN A 40 0.54 -32.11 -13.53
CA ASN A 40 -0.78 -32.66 -13.17
C ASN A 40 -1.10 -32.52 -11.67
N THR A 41 -0.10 -32.45 -10.81
CA THR A 41 -0.29 -32.18 -9.37
C THR A 41 -0.68 -30.72 -9.16
N VAL A 42 -0.11 -29.80 -9.93
CA VAL A 42 -0.46 -28.37 -9.92
C VAL A 42 -1.86 -28.13 -10.49
N LEU A 43 -2.21 -28.78 -11.61
CA LEU A 43 -3.45 -28.58 -12.37
C LEU A 43 -4.30 -29.87 -12.46
N PRO A 44 -4.86 -30.38 -11.35
CA PRO A 44 -5.44 -31.73 -11.31
C PRO A 44 -6.87 -31.85 -11.85
N PHE A 45 -7.49 -30.75 -12.27
CA PHE A 45 -8.93 -30.70 -12.55
C PHE A 45 -9.31 -31.02 -14.00
N GLY A 46 -8.34 -31.14 -14.91
CA GLY A 46 -8.62 -31.35 -16.33
C GLY A 46 -9.38 -30.19 -16.97
N ASN A 47 -9.23 -28.97 -16.42
CA ASN A 47 -9.80 -27.78 -17.01
C ASN A 47 -9.19 -27.53 -18.39
N THR A 48 -9.98 -26.96 -19.28
CA THR A 48 -9.56 -26.56 -20.62
C THR A 48 -9.52 -25.04 -20.76
N ILE A 49 -8.81 -24.55 -21.77
CA ILE A 49 -8.77 -23.12 -22.10
C ILE A 49 -10.08 -22.71 -22.75
N ALA A 50 -10.69 -21.63 -22.24
CA ALA A 50 -11.87 -20.98 -22.80
C ALA A 50 -11.56 -19.51 -23.10
N ILE A 51 -12.27 -18.94 -24.05
CA ILE A 51 -12.20 -17.52 -24.43
C ILE A 51 -13.51 -16.86 -24.06
N VAL A 52 -13.41 -15.71 -23.39
CA VAL A 52 -14.57 -14.90 -23.02
C VAL A 52 -14.34 -13.46 -23.46
N GLU A 53 -15.32 -12.83 -24.12
CA GLU A 53 -15.34 -11.38 -24.30
C GLU A 53 -16.19 -10.71 -23.22
N ILE A 54 -15.62 -9.75 -22.49
CA ILE A 54 -16.30 -9.00 -21.44
C ILE A 54 -15.96 -7.52 -21.56
N THR A 55 -16.85 -6.66 -21.08
CA THR A 55 -16.57 -5.23 -20.92
C THR A 55 -15.55 -4.98 -19.80
N GLY A 56 -14.87 -3.84 -19.85
CA GLY A 56 -13.98 -3.43 -18.76
C GLY A 56 -14.70 -3.31 -17.42
N ALA A 57 -15.97 -2.90 -17.41
CA ALA A 57 -16.80 -2.86 -16.21
C ALA A 57 -17.03 -4.25 -15.61
N GLU A 58 -17.31 -5.26 -16.44
CA GLU A 58 -17.48 -6.65 -16.00
C GLU A 58 -16.15 -7.27 -15.52
N LEU A 59 -15.02 -6.94 -16.17
CA LEU A 59 -13.69 -7.33 -15.69
C LEU A 59 -13.39 -6.72 -14.32
N LEU A 60 -13.70 -5.44 -14.15
CA LEU A 60 -13.51 -4.73 -12.90
C LEU A 60 -14.37 -5.32 -11.77
N GLU A 61 -15.63 -5.65 -12.06
CA GLU A 61 -16.50 -6.37 -11.12
C GLU A 61 -15.94 -7.75 -10.74
N ALA A 62 -15.48 -8.53 -11.72
CA ALA A 62 -14.92 -9.86 -11.49
C ALA A 62 -13.66 -9.80 -10.60
N LEU A 63 -12.80 -8.80 -10.78
CA LEU A 63 -11.62 -8.60 -9.93
C LEU A 63 -11.99 -8.09 -8.53
N GLU A 64 -12.97 -7.19 -8.40
CA GLU A 64 -13.49 -6.74 -7.10
C GLU A 64 -14.07 -7.91 -6.30
N ALA A 65 -14.89 -8.74 -6.94
CA ALA A 65 -15.50 -9.92 -6.32
C ALA A 65 -14.45 -10.99 -5.98
N SER A 66 -13.55 -11.34 -6.90
CA SER A 66 -12.55 -12.40 -6.68
C SER A 66 -11.51 -12.08 -5.61
N THR A 67 -11.41 -10.80 -5.21
CA THR A 67 -10.48 -10.32 -4.19
C THR A 67 -11.20 -9.92 -2.90
N TYR A 68 -12.48 -10.23 -2.72
CA TYR A 68 -13.34 -9.71 -1.63
C TYR A 68 -12.75 -9.86 -0.21
N CYS A 69 -11.99 -10.92 0.04
CA CYS A 69 -11.40 -11.20 1.35
C CYS A 69 -9.88 -10.97 1.44
N THR A 70 -9.24 -10.51 0.35
CA THR A 70 -7.81 -10.15 0.35
C THR A 70 -7.53 -9.18 1.52
N PRO A 71 -6.54 -9.47 2.38
CA PRO A 71 -5.40 -10.39 2.16
C PRO A 71 -5.60 -11.85 2.57
N SER A 72 -6.78 -12.25 3.04
CA SER A 72 -7.07 -13.67 3.28
C SER A 72 -7.11 -14.43 1.95
N ALA A 73 -6.59 -15.65 1.95
CA ALA A 73 -6.57 -16.49 0.74
C ALA A 73 -7.96 -17.01 0.40
N ILE A 74 -8.22 -17.13 -0.91
CA ILE A 74 -9.44 -17.73 -1.45
C ILE A 74 -9.15 -18.41 -2.78
N GLY A 75 -9.88 -19.49 -3.09
CA GLY A 75 -9.80 -20.16 -4.38
C GLY A 75 -10.13 -19.25 -5.57
N GLY A 76 -11.07 -18.31 -5.41
CA GLY A 76 -11.42 -17.36 -6.46
C GLY A 76 -10.32 -16.35 -6.82
N PHE A 77 -9.27 -16.20 -6.01
CA PHE A 77 -8.27 -15.14 -6.21
C PHE A 77 -7.63 -15.24 -7.60
N PRO A 78 -7.56 -14.14 -8.37
CA PRO A 78 -7.11 -14.18 -9.75
C PRO A 78 -5.59 -14.37 -9.82
N GLN A 79 -5.16 -15.26 -10.72
CA GLN A 79 -3.83 -15.25 -11.32
C GLN A 79 -3.99 -14.69 -12.73
N VAL A 80 -3.13 -13.78 -13.15
CA VAL A 80 -3.31 -13.01 -14.39
C VAL A 80 -2.05 -13.06 -15.26
N SER A 81 -2.22 -12.71 -16.53
CA SER A 81 -1.16 -12.36 -17.48
C SER A 81 -1.71 -11.23 -18.33
N GLY A 82 -1.00 -10.11 -18.42
CA GLY A 82 -1.41 -8.93 -19.16
C GLY A 82 -2.47 -8.07 -18.47
N ILE A 83 -2.79 -8.31 -17.19
CA ILE A 83 -3.71 -7.45 -16.41
C ILE A 83 -2.93 -6.84 -15.24
N VAL A 84 -2.70 -5.53 -15.29
CA VAL A 84 -2.04 -4.81 -14.20
C VAL A 84 -3.10 -4.14 -13.35
N PHE A 85 -3.22 -4.52 -12.07
CA PHE A 85 -4.21 -3.98 -11.16
C PHE A 85 -3.73 -3.87 -9.71
N THR A 86 -4.40 -3.01 -8.94
CA THR A 86 -4.16 -2.81 -7.51
C THR A 86 -5.39 -3.20 -6.70
N ILE A 87 -5.17 -3.86 -5.55
CA ILE A 87 -6.17 -4.19 -4.54
C ILE A 87 -5.90 -3.32 -3.30
N ASP A 88 -6.83 -2.45 -2.95
CA ASP A 88 -6.78 -1.59 -1.77
C ASP A 88 -7.48 -2.24 -0.56
N THR A 89 -6.73 -2.95 0.27
CA THR A 89 -7.28 -3.63 1.45
C THR A 89 -7.60 -2.67 2.61
N THR A 90 -7.31 -1.36 2.47
CA THR A 90 -7.78 -0.36 3.44
C THR A 90 -9.28 -0.11 3.34
N LYS A 91 -9.92 -0.61 2.28
CA LYS A 91 -11.37 -0.52 2.07
C LYS A 91 -12.00 -1.89 2.25
N ALA A 92 -13.13 -1.92 2.95
CA ALA A 92 -13.92 -3.13 3.11
C ALA A 92 -14.66 -3.45 1.80
N PHE A 93 -14.79 -4.75 1.50
CA PHE A 93 -15.62 -5.20 0.38
C PHE A 93 -17.08 -4.87 0.66
N ASP A 94 -17.69 -4.14 -0.25
CA ASP A 94 -19.09 -3.73 -0.16
C ASP A 94 -19.98 -4.82 -0.77
N ALA A 95 -20.37 -5.80 0.05
CA ALA A 95 -21.12 -6.96 -0.41
C ALA A 95 -22.57 -6.59 -0.76
N GLY A 96 -22.98 -6.90 -1.99
CA GLY A 96 -24.35 -6.83 -2.47
C GLY A 96 -25.07 -8.18 -2.41
N ASP A 97 -25.99 -8.40 -3.35
CA ASP A 97 -26.75 -9.64 -3.46
C ASP A 97 -25.86 -10.82 -3.88
N LEU A 98 -26.26 -12.04 -3.50
CA LEU A 98 -25.58 -13.26 -3.95
C LEU A 98 -25.74 -13.45 -5.45
N TYR A 99 -24.66 -13.89 -6.11
CA TYR A 99 -24.77 -14.37 -7.49
C TYR A 99 -25.74 -15.56 -7.57
N PRO A 100 -26.54 -15.68 -8.64
CA PRO A 100 -27.48 -16.78 -8.79
C PRO A 100 -26.83 -18.17 -8.62
N GLY A 101 -27.32 -18.95 -7.66
CA GLY A 101 -26.81 -20.29 -7.38
C GLY A 101 -25.42 -20.36 -6.71
N SER A 102 -24.91 -19.23 -6.23
CA SER A 102 -23.58 -19.12 -5.60
C SER A 102 -23.67 -18.78 -4.10
N THR A 103 -22.58 -19.02 -3.38
CA THR A 103 -22.36 -18.52 -2.02
C THR A 103 -21.63 -17.18 -1.99
N TYR A 104 -21.22 -16.66 -3.16
CA TYR A 104 -20.49 -15.41 -3.29
C TYR A 104 -21.43 -14.24 -3.62
N ALA A 105 -21.16 -13.09 -3.03
CA ALA A 105 -21.88 -11.84 -3.29
C ALA A 105 -21.26 -11.09 -4.47
N ALA A 106 -22.12 -10.50 -5.29
CA ALA A 106 -21.73 -9.44 -6.20
C ALA A 106 -21.30 -8.20 -5.40
N PRO A 107 -20.35 -7.39 -5.89
CA PRO A 107 -20.04 -6.12 -5.24
C PRO A 107 -21.20 -5.13 -5.42
N ALA A 108 -21.66 -4.52 -4.33
CA ALA A 108 -22.60 -3.40 -4.38
C ALA A 108 -21.94 -2.12 -4.91
N SER A 109 -20.62 -1.99 -4.75
CA SER A 109 -19.80 -0.94 -5.35
C SER A 109 -18.39 -1.44 -5.64
N ILE A 110 -17.73 -0.83 -6.64
CA ILE A 110 -16.30 -1.04 -6.90
C ILE A 110 -15.53 0.01 -6.11
N ASN A 111 -14.79 -0.42 -5.09
CA ASN A 111 -14.04 0.51 -4.25
C ASN A 111 -12.61 0.05 -3.92
N ARG A 112 -12.29 -1.24 -4.02
CA ARG A 112 -10.97 -1.80 -3.68
C ARG A 112 -10.09 -2.00 -4.89
N VAL A 113 -10.64 -2.36 -6.03
CA VAL A 113 -9.86 -2.68 -7.23
C VAL A 113 -9.72 -1.48 -8.16
N THR A 114 -8.51 -1.28 -8.68
CA THR A 114 -8.24 -0.37 -9.80
C THR A 114 -7.36 -1.09 -10.81
N ILE A 115 -7.79 -1.14 -12.08
CA ILE A 115 -7.02 -1.72 -13.18
C ILE A 115 -6.24 -0.59 -13.85
N GLN A 116 -4.92 -0.73 -13.97
CA GLN A 116 -4.06 0.21 -14.69
C GLN A 116 -4.06 -0.09 -16.19
N SER A 117 -3.88 -1.36 -16.57
CA SER A 117 -3.79 -1.76 -17.98
C SER A 117 -4.25 -3.19 -18.22
N VAL A 118 -4.72 -3.43 -19.44
CA VAL A 118 -5.01 -4.77 -19.98
C VAL A 118 -4.33 -4.89 -21.34
N GLY A 119 -3.59 -5.96 -21.59
CA GLY A 119 -2.85 -6.19 -22.84
C GLY A 119 -1.84 -5.09 -23.16
N GLY A 120 -1.20 -4.53 -22.13
CA GLY A 120 -0.27 -3.40 -22.26
C GLY A 120 -0.92 -2.06 -22.65
N LYS A 121 -2.25 -1.98 -22.70
CA LYS A 121 -3.00 -0.75 -23.01
C LYS A 121 -3.71 -0.23 -21.77
N ALA A 122 -3.84 1.10 -21.65
CA ALA A 122 -4.58 1.72 -20.56
C ALA A 122 -6.01 1.15 -20.46
N PHE A 123 -6.43 0.85 -19.24
CA PHE A 123 -7.76 0.31 -18.98
C PHE A 123 -8.88 1.29 -19.34
N SER A 124 -9.99 0.75 -19.86
CA SER A 124 -11.22 1.48 -20.15
C SER A 124 -12.42 0.64 -19.72
N PRO A 125 -13.31 1.15 -18.85
CA PRO A 125 -14.48 0.40 -18.39
C PRO A 125 -15.50 0.12 -19.49
N THR A 126 -15.44 0.84 -20.62
CA THR A 126 -16.38 0.68 -21.74
C THR A 126 -15.79 -0.09 -22.93
N ALA A 127 -14.49 -0.43 -22.88
CA ALA A 127 -13.89 -1.29 -23.88
C ALA A 127 -14.31 -2.75 -23.68
N THR A 128 -14.35 -3.52 -24.76
CA THR A 128 -14.45 -4.98 -24.70
C THR A 128 -13.05 -5.57 -24.69
N TYR A 129 -12.83 -6.54 -23.81
CA TYR A 129 -11.59 -7.29 -23.66
C TYR A 129 -11.84 -8.76 -23.95
N THR A 130 -10.95 -9.36 -24.73
CA THR A 130 -10.91 -10.80 -24.97
C THR A 130 -10.00 -11.44 -23.95
N ILE A 131 -10.57 -12.18 -22.99
CA ILE A 131 -9.85 -12.80 -21.89
C ILE A 131 -9.78 -14.31 -22.12
N ALA A 132 -8.57 -14.85 -22.15
CA ALA A 132 -8.36 -16.29 -22.10
C ALA A 132 -8.41 -16.77 -20.64
N THR A 133 -9.15 -17.84 -20.36
CA THR A 133 -9.35 -18.33 -19.00
C THR A 133 -9.52 -19.84 -18.98
N ASN A 134 -9.79 -20.42 -17.81
CA ASN A 134 -10.13 -21.83 -17.71
C ASN A 134 -11.67 -22.03 -17.83
N ASN A 135 -12.11 -23.18 -18.33
CA ASN A 135 -13.54 -23.43 -18.56
C ASN A 135 -14.41 -23.39 -17.29
N PHE A 136 -13.85 -23.62 -16.10
CA PHE A 136 -14.56 -23.47 -14.83
C PHE A 136 -14.87 -22.00 -14.51
N THR A 137 -13.89 -21.10 -14.64
CA THR A 137 -14.10 -19.65 -14.46
C THR A 137 -14.96 -19.06 -15.58
N ALA A 138 -14.77 -19.51 -16.84
CA ALA A 138 -15.64 -19.15 -17.94
C ALA A 138 -17.11 -19.56 -17.67
N GLY A 139 -17.32 -20.71 -17.04
CA GLY A 139 -18.64 -21.17 -16.60
C GLY A 139 -19.23 -20.43 -15.39
N GLY A 140 -18.56 -19.39 -14.88
CA GLY A 140 -19.01 -18.61 -13.73
C GLY A 140 -18.60 -19.18 -12.38
N GLY A 141 -17.66 -20.12 -12.36
CA GLY A 141 -17.10 -20.70 -11.14
C GLY A 141 -16.49 -19.64 -10.21
N ASP A 142 -16.45 -19.94 -8.92
CA ASP A 142 -16.08 -18.98 -7.86
C ASP A 142 -16.90 -17.68 -7.96
N THR A 143 -16.24 -16.54 -8.14
CA THR A 143 -16.83 -15.20 -8.18
C THR A 143 -16.99 -14.68 -9.62
N TYR A 144 -16.67 -15.50 -10.63
CA TYR A 144 -16.58 -15.06 -12.03
C TYR A 144 -17.93 -15.13 -12.76
N TYR A 145 -19.05 -14.94 -12.06
CA TYR A 145 -20.40 -15.08 -12.61
C TYR A 145 -20.59 -14.31 -13.94
N MET A 146 -20.03 -13.09 -14.04
CA MET A 146 -20.12 -12.27 -15.25
C MET A 146 -19.54 -12.94 -16.50
N PHE A 147 -18.58 -13.86 -16.36
CA PHE A 147 -18.02 -14.57 -17.52
C PHE A 147 -19.06 -15.52 -18.12
N SER A 148 -19.86 -16.18 -17.28
CA SER A 148 -20.94 -17.08 -17.72
C SER A 148 -22.09 -16.36 -18.43
N ALA A 149 -22.24 -15.06 -18.18
CA ALA A 149 -23.27 -14.23 -18.79
C ALA A 149 -22.86 -13.71 -20.18
N SER A 150 -21.57 -13.80 -20.55
CA SER A 150 -21.10 -13.32 -21.85
C SER A 150 -21.67 -14.18 -22.99
N PRO A 151 -22.20 -13.55 -24.05
CA PRO A 151 -22.63 -14.28 -25.25
C PRO A 151 -21.45 -14.81 -26.09
N TYR A 152 -20.23 -14.30 -25.86
CA TYR A 152 -19.00 -14.75 -26.50
C TYR A 152 -18.15 -15.48 -25.47
N ASN A 153 -18.57 -16.71 -25.18
CA ASN A 153 -17.91 -17.60 -24.24
C ASN A 153 -17.85 -18.99 -24.86
N TYR A 154 -16.64 -19.44 -25.22
CA TYR A 154 -16.43 -20.71 -25.90
C TYR A 154 -15.17 -21.42 -25.43
N ASP A 155 -15.27 -22.74 -25.31
CA ASP A 155 -14.19 -23.63 -24.89
C ASP A 155 -13.36 -24.05 -26.12
N LEU A 156 -12.03 -23.92 -26.04
CA LEU A 156 -11.12 -24.38 -27.09
C LEU A 156 -10.88 -25.89 -27.04
N GLY A 157 -11.27 -26.56 -25.94
CA GLY A 157 -11.05 -27.98 -25.70
C GLY A 157 -9.59 -28.34 -25.45
N ILE A 158 -8.71 -27.35 -25.28
CA ILE A 158 -7.28 -27.54 -25.04
C ILE A 158 -7.05 -27.71 -23.54
N PRO A 159 -6.53 -28.85 -23.07
CA PRO A 159 -6.24 -29.06 -21.65
C PRO A 159 -5.22 -28.04 -21.13
N LEU A 160 -5.50 -27.45 -19.97
CA LEU A 160 -4.67 -26.40 -19.38
C LEU A 160 -3.28 -26.90 -18.99
N ASP A 161 -3.19 -28.14 -18.50
CA ASP A 161 -1.93 -28.81 -18.16
C ASP A 161 -1.07 -29.07 -19.40
N GLU A 162 -1.64 -29.55 -20.50
CA GLU A 162 -0.91 -29.72 -21.77
C GLU A 162 -0.47 -28.37 -22.36
N ALA A 163 -1.24 -27.29 -22.18
CA ALA A 163 -0.83 -25.95 -22.57
C ALA A 163 0.40 -25.48 -21.77
N VAL A 164 0.44 -25.74 -20.45
CA VAL A 164 1.60 -25.42 -19.61
C VAL A 164 2.82 -26.29 -19.97
N ILE A 165 2.62 -27.58 -20.24
CA ILE A 165 3.72 -28.47 -20.69
C ILE A 165 4.31 -27.95 -22.00
N ALA A 166 3.47 -27.68 -23.00
CA ALA A 166 3.92 -27.16 -24.29
C ALA A 166 4.61 -25.79 -24.15
N TYR A 167 4.09 -24.89 -23.31
CA TYR A 167 4.75 -23.62 -23.03
C TYR A 167 6.15 -23.81 -22.43
N ILE A 168 6.31 -24.73 -21.48
CA ILE A 168 7.62 -25.03 -20.90
C ILE A 168 8.56 -25.62 -21.96
N GLU A 169 8.08 -26.57 -22.77
CA GLU A 169 8.89 -27.27 -23.77
C GLU A 169 9.29 -26.35 -24.95
N ASP A 170 8.34 -25.57 -25.47
CA ASP A 170 8.46 -24.85 -26.73
C ASP A 170 8.82 -23.36 -26.55
N GLU A 171 8.27 -22.67 -25.55
CA GLU A 171 8.54 -21.24 -25.31
C GLU A 171 9.72 -21.04 -24.36
N LEU A 172 9.84 -21.88 -23.32
CA LEU A 172 10.89 -21.78 -22.30
C LEU A 172 12.08 -22.71 -22.55
N ASP A 173 12.21 -23.30 -23.74
CA ASP A 173 13.29 -24.23 -24.11
C ASP A 173 13.49 -25.39 -23.09
N GLY A 174 12.39 -25.86 -22.49
CA GLY A 174 12.36 -26.92 -21.48
C GLY A 174 12.87 -26.50 -20.09
N LYS A 175 13.02 -25.19 -19.79
CA LYS A 175 13.61 -24.71 -18.54
C LYS A 175 12.88 -23.49 -17.98
N ILE A 176 12.44 -23.59 -16.74
CA ILE A 176 11.97 -22.43 -15.97
C ILE A 176 13.16 -21.86 -15.21
N THR A 177 13.52 -20.60 -15.46
CA THR A 177 14.64 -19.95 -14.77
C THR A 177 14.18 -18.85 -13.81
N ALA A 178 15.05 -18.48 -12.87
CA ALA A 178 14.79 -17.34 -11.99
C ALA A 178 14.74 -16.00 -12.74
N ALA A 179 15.30 -15.91 -13.95
CA ALA A 179 15.19 -14.72 -14.78
C ALA A 179 13.78 -14.56 -15.36
N ASP A 180 13.09 -15.67 -15.61
CA ASP A 180 11.74 -15.69 -16.18
C ASP A 180 10.67 -15.64 -15.09
N TYR A 181 10.85 -16.42 -14.01
CA TYR A 181 9.82 -16.64 -12.98
C TYR A 181 10.38 -16.67 -11.54
N GLY A 182 11.54 -16.05 -11.28
CA GLY A 182 12.15 -16.00 -9.95
C GLY A 182 11.55 -14.94 -9.02
N GLU A 183 10.89 -13.94 -9.59
CA GLU A 183 10.24 -12.85 -8.88
C GLU A 183 8.82 -12.67 -9.43
N THR A 184 7.97 -11.91 -8.75
CA THR A 184 6.65 -11.57 -9.28
C THR A 184 6.76 -10.49 -10.37
N ASP A 185 5.97 -10.61 -11.42
CA ASP A 185 5.94 -9.64 -12.54
C ASP A 185 5.29 -8.28 -12.18
N GLY A 186 4.87 -8.09 -10.93
CA GLY A 186 4.27 -6.84 -10.45
C GLY A 186 2.88 -6.54 -10.99
N GLU A 187 2.26 -7.48 -11.71
CA GLU A 187 0.91 -7.31 -12.30
C GLU A 187 -0.18 -7.12 -11.24
N ILE A 188 -0.02 -7.71 -10.05
CA ILE A 188 -0.95 -7.55 -8.93
C ILE A 188 -0.24 -6.83 -7.80
N THR A 189 -0.70 -5.61 -7.48
CA THR A 189 -0.24 -4.86 -6.29
C THR A 189 -1.28 -4.93 -5.18
N VAL A 190 -0.89 -5.37 -3.98
CA VAL A 190 -1.77 -5.34 -2.81
C VAL A 190 -1.34 -4.21 -1.89
N LYS A 191 -2.21 -3.23 -1.71
CA LYS A 191 -2.07 -2.19 -0.71
C LYS A 191 -2.67 -2.69 0.60
N TYR A 192 -1.80 -2.89 1.60
CA TYR A 192 -2.18 -3.42 2.89
C TYR A 192 -2.70 -2.33 3.84
N ALA A 193 -3.79 -2.63 4.55
CA ALA A 193 -4.15 -1.89 5.74
C ALA A 193 -3.06 -2.03 6.82
N VAL A 194 -2.71 -0.92 7.48
CA VAL A 194 -1.66 -0.88 8.50
C VAL A 194 -1.93 -1.80 9.69
N SER A 195 -3.19 -2.16 9.94
CA SER A 195 -3.58 -3.16 10.94
C SER A 195 -3.22 -4.60 10.56
N TYR A 196 -3.06 -4.89 9.27
CA TYR A 196 -2.51 -6.18 8.79
C TYR A 196 -0.99 -6.20 8.82
N ILE A 197 -0.34 -5.04 8.68
CA ILE A 197 1.13 -4.91 8.70
C ILE A 197 1.64 -4.87 10.14
N PHE A 198 1.00 -4.05 10.97
CA PHE A 198 1.43 -3.75 12.33
C PHE A 198 0.47 -4.34 13.35
N SER A 199 0.96 -5.35 14.07
CA SER A 199 0.21 -6.08 15.10
C SER A 199 -0.25 -5.21 16.28
N ASP A 200 0.39 -4.05 16.47
CA ASP A 200 0.10 -3.07 17.51
C ASP A 200 -0.77 -1.89 17.03
N VAL A 201 -1.30 -1.93 15.80
CA VAL A 201 -2.29 -0.97 15.29
C VAL A 201 -3.65 -1.67 15.18
N ALA A 202 -4.48 -1.52 16.20
CA ALA A 202 -5.83 -2.09 16.19
C ALA A 202 -6.74 -1.43 15.15
N GLU A 203 -7.63 -2.20 14.52
CA GLU A 203 -8.53 -1.70 13.46
C GLU A 203 -9.43 -0.54 13.92
N ASN A 204 -9.81 -0.52 15.20
CA ASN A 204 -10.66 0.52 15.81
C ASN A 204 -9.86 1.61 16.54
N ALA A 205 -8.53 1.66 16.40
CA ALA A 205 -7.72 2.68 17.03
C ALA A 205 -8.00 4.06 16.40
N TRP A 206 -8.14 5.10 17.23
CA TRP A 206 -8.42 6.47 16.77
C TRP A 206 -7.37 7.02 15.79
N TYR A 207 -6.14 6.51 15.86
CA TYR A 207 -5.03 6.91 15.03
C TYR A 207 -4.84 6.06 13.77
N LYS A 208 -5.60 4.96 13.59
CA LYS A 208 -5.36 3.99 12.52
C LYS A 208 -5.37 4.63 11.13
N ASP A 209 -6.34 5.49 10.86
CA ASP A 209 -6.43 6.16 9.55
C ASP A 209 -5.30 7.18 9.35
N TYR A 210 -4.84 7.84 10.42
CA TYR A 210 -3.67 8.72 10.34
C TYR A 210 -2.41 7.92 10.03
N VAL A 211 -2.19 6.80 10.73
CA VAL A 211 -1.06 5.90 10.50
C VAL A 211 -1.09 5.36 9.07
N GLN A 212 -2.26 4.95 8.56
CA GLN A 212 -2.41 4.52 7.17
C GLN A 212 -1.95 5.60 6.20
N ALA A 213 -2.46 6.82 6.35
CA ALA A 213 -2.18 7.91 5.41
C ALA A 213 -0.70 8.31 5.38
N VAL A 214 -0.03 8.39 6.54
CA VAL A 214 1.40 8.72 6.60
C VAL A 214 2.29 7.56 6.17
N TYR A 215 1.83 6.31 6.31
CA TYR A 215 2.52 5.13 5.80
C TYR A 215 2.46 5.05 4.28
N ASP A 216 1.27 5.27 3.70
CA ASP A 216 1.05 5.28 2.25
C ASP A 216 1.91 6.35 1.55
N LYS A 217 2.11 7.50 2.20
CA LYS A 217 2.98 8.59 1.71
C LYS A 217 4.48 8.38 1.99
N GLY A 218 4.86 7.31 2.69
CA GLY A 218 6.24 7.06 3.09
C GLY A 218 6.79 8.04 4.15
N ILE A 219 5.93 8.86 4.77
CA ILE A 219 6.32 9.85 5.80
C ILE A 219 6.73 9.12 7.09
N MET A 220 5.91 8.17 7.52
CA MET A 220 6.23 7.31 8.66
C MET A 220 6.32 5.84 8.24
N THR A 221 7.23 5.13 8.88
CA THR A 221 7.42 3.68 8.72
C THR A 221 7.25 3.00 10.08
N GLY A 222 7.09 1.67 10.08
CA GLY A 222 7.14 0.87 11.31
C GLY A 222 8.48 0.98 12.03
N MET A 223 8.50 0.66 13.32
CA MET A 223 9.73 0.49 14.10
C MET A 223 10.39 -0.86 13.83
N THR A 224 9.58 -1.87 13.50
CA THR A 224 10.01 -3.19 13.02
C THR A 224 9.14 -3.59 11.83
N GLY A 225 9.39 -4.77 11.26
CA GLY A 225 8.53 -5.33 10.21
C GLY A 225 7.09 -5.62 10.64
N SER A 226 6.77 -5.62 11.94
CA SER A 226 5.44 -5.99 12.46
C SER A 226 4.90 -5.07 13.57
N ALA A 227 5.62 -3.99 13.91
CA ALA A 227 5.23 -3.05 14.96
C ALA A 227 5.41 -1.60 14.49
N PHE A 228 4.36 -0.80 14.64
CA PHE A 228 4.38 0.63 14.43
C PHE A 228 4.91 1.40 15.65
N GLY A 229 4.65 0.90 16.85
CA GLY A 229 4.96 1.52 18.14
C GLY A 229 4.12 2.77 18.43
N PRO A 230 2.78 2.73 18.38
CA PRO A 230 1.94 3.94 18.46
C PRO A 230 2.09 4.71 19.78
N ASP A 231 2.38 4.01 20.88
CA ASP A 231 2.56 4.59 22.21
C ASP A 231 4.03 4.92 22.54
N VAL A 232 4.95 4.56 21.65
CA VAL A 232 6.38 4.87 21.86
C VAL A 232 6.56 6.39 21.77
N ALA A 233 7.24 6.94 22.78
CA ALA A 233 7.61 8.34 22.82
C ALA A 233 8.45 8.72 21.60
N MET A 234 8.08 9.82 20.94
CA MET A 234 8.80 10.31 19.78
C MET A 234 10.05 11.06 20.17
N THR A 235 11.13 10.79 19.44
CA THR A 235 12.37 11.53 19.60
C THR A 235 12.46 12.71 18.62
N ARG A 236 13.33 13.67 18.93
CA ARG A 236 13.65 14.80 18.03
C ARG A 236 14.10 14.33 16.65
N GLY A 237 14.96 13.31 16.59
CA GLY A 237 15.43 12.71 15.33
C GLY A 237 14.28 12.11 14.52
N MET A 238 13.35 11.40 15.18
CA MET A 238 12.17 10.85 14.49
C MET A 238 11.34 11.96 13.88
N PHE A 239 11.13 13.06 14.61
CA PHE A 239 10.25 14.14 14.17
C PHE A 239 10.77 14.86 12.93
N VAL A 240 12.05 15.25 12.93
CA VAL A 240 12.64 15.92 11.77
C VAL A 240 12.75 15.02 10.56
N THR A 241 12.96 13.71 10.74
CA THR A 241 12.94 12.75 9.63
C THR A 241 11.57 12.67 8.95
N MET A 242 10.47 12.82 9.68
CA MET A 242 9.14 12.86 9.08
C MET A 242 8.93 14.12 8.24
N LEU A 243 9.32 15.29 8.74
CA LEU A 243 9.26 16.55 7.99
C LEU A 243 10.14 16.51 6.73
N TYR A 244 11.35 15.97 6.85
CA TYR A 244 12.26 15.76 5.72
C TYR A 244 11.65 14.87 4.63
N ARG A 245 10.90 13.84 5.03
CA ARG A 245 10.19 12.96 4.09
C ARG A 245 9.00 13.64 3.43
N ILE A 246 8.31 14.56 4.11
CA ILE A 246 7.27 15.40 3.49
C ILE A 246 7.87 16.19 2.32
N GLU A 247 9.10 16.69 2.46
CA GLU A 247 9.84 17.40 1.41
C GLU A 247 10.46 16.48 0.34
N ASN A 248 10.12 15.19 0.34
CA ASN A 248 10.71 14.16 -0.54
C ASN A 248 12.22 13.98 -0.37
N SER A 249 12.73 14.19 0.85
CA SER A 249 14.13 13.91 1.23
C SER A 249 15.17 14.61 0.33
N PRO A 250 15.17 15.96 0.26
CA PRO A 250 16.08 16.71 -0.61
C PRO A 250 17.55 16.51 -0.21
N PRO A 251 18.50 16.45 -1.16
CA PRO A 251 19.91 16.21 -0.84
C PRO A 251 20.48 17.30 0.06
N VAL A 252 21.33 16.90 1.01
CA VAL A 252 22.06 17.78 1.92
C VAL A 252 23.53 17.86 1.57
N ASN A 253 24.17 18.99 1.90
CA ASN A 253 25.61 19.18 1.76
C ASN A 253 26.28 19.23 3.14
N GLY A 254 27.31 18.42 3.34
CA GLY A 254 28.09 18.34 4.58
C GLY A 254 27.77 17.12 5.44
N ASN A 255 28.40 17.05 6.62
CA ASN A 255 28.23 15.96 7.57
C ASN A 255 27.54 16.47 8.84
N VAL A 256 26.60 15.70 9.38
CA VAL A 256 25.89 16.10 10.60
C VAL A 256 26.83 16.17 11.80
N SER A 257 27.86 15.31 11.83
CA SER A 257 28.86 15.25 12.89
C SER A 257 29.73 16.51 13.01
N GLU A 258 29.81 17.31 11.94
CA GLU A 258 30.51 18.60 11.92
C GLU A 258 29.69 19.70 12.62
N THR A 259 28.37 19.51 12.74
CA THR A 259 27.45 20.46 13.37
C THR A 259 27.09 20.04 14.80
N PHE A 260 26.82 18.75 15.00
CA PHE A 260 26.38 18.19 16.27
C PHE A 260 27.23 16.98 16.68
N SER A 261 27.95 17.10 17.80
CA SER A 261 28.88 16.09 18.30
C SER A 261 28.18 14.80 18.76
N ASP A 262 26.87 14.84 19.00
CA ASP A 262 26.04 13.70 19.37
C ASP A 262 25.24 13.09 18.20
N CYS A 263 25.55 13.50 16.96
CA CYS A 263 24.98 12.91 15.74
C CYS A 263 26.09 12.30 14.89
N ALA A 264 26.10 10.97 14.79
CA ALA A 264 27.01 10.27 13.89
C ALA A 264 26.53 10.39 12.43
N ASP A 265 27.46 10.35 11.48
CA ASP A 265 27.14 10.33 10.06
C ASP A 265 26.57 8.96 9.62
N GLY A 266 25.84 8.95 8.51
CA GLY A 266 25.25 7.74 7.92
C GLY A 266 24.15 7.09 8.77
N GLN A 267 23.65 7.76 9.79
CA GLN A 267 22.48 7.30 10.55
C GLN A 267 21.19 7.65 9.79
N TRP A 268 20.12 6.91 10.08
CA TRP A 268 18.81 7.11 9.46
C TRP A 268 18.23 8.53 9.61
N TYR A 269 18.72 9.30 10.60
CA TYR A 269 18.32 10.68 10.84
C TYR A 269 19.33 11.73 10.34
N SER A 270 20.55 11.34 9.94
CA SER A 270 21.67 12.29 9.74
C SER A 270 21.31 13.39 8.75
N ASP A 271 20.82 13.01 7.57
CA ASP A 271 20.46 13.97 6.52
C ASP A 271 19.27 14.85 6.95
N ALA A 272 18.25 14.25 7.57
CA ALA A 272 17.09 14.98 8.03
C ALA A 272 17.42 16.02 9.11
N VAL A 273 18.31 15.69 10.06
CA VAL A 273 18.77 16.61 11.09
C VAL A 273 19.56 17.75 10.47
N LEU A 274 20.49 17.44 9.56
CA LEU A 274 21.30 18.46 8.90
C LEU A 274 20.43 19.38 8.02
N TRP A 275 19.50 18.81 7.25
CA TRP A 275 18.53 19.56 6.46
C TRP A 275 17.70 20.49 7.34
N ALA A 276 17.13 19.97 8.43
CA ALA A 276 16.28 20.76 9.31
C ALA A 276 17.06 21.91 9.97
N TYR A 277 18.32 21.67 10.33
CA TYR A 277 19.20 22.71 10.88
C TYR A 277 19.55 23.78 9.83
N GLN A 278 19.98 23.38 8.63
CA GLN A 278 20.37 24.28 7.55
C GLN A 278 19.23 25.19 7.10
N ASN A 279 17.99 24.74 7.27
CA ASN A 279 16.79 25.47 6.90
C ASN A 279 16.10 26.18 8.09
N GLY A 280 16.74 26.21 9.27
CA GLY A 280 16.22 26.92 10.45
C GLY A 280 14.98 26.29 11.09
N ILE A 281 14.66 25.05 10.75
CA ILE A 281 13.51 24.30 11.28
C ILE A 281 13.79 23.86 12.72
N VAL A 282 15.04 23.52 13.03
CA VAL A 282 15.49 23.14 14.36
C VAL A 282 16.79 23.83 14.77
N ASP A 283 16.92 24.08 16.06
CA ASP A 283 18.20 24.37 16.71
C ASP A 283 18.68 23.16 17.53
N GLY A 284 19.94 23.20 17.98
CA GLY A 284 20.47 22.29 18.99
C GLY A 284 19.88 22.53 20.40
N LEU A 285 20.09 21.57 21.29
CA LEU A 285 19.84 21.70 22.74
C LEU A 285 20.96 22.48 23.45
N GLY A 286 22.03 22.79 22.72
CA GLY A 286 23.18 23.58 23.13
C GLY A 286 23.98 24.01 21.89
N SER A 287 25.24 24.37 22.07
CA SER A 287 26.09 24.83 20.97
C SER A 287 26.47 23.74 19.96
N ASP A 288 26.54 22.49 20.38
CA ASP A 288 27.05 21.37 19.58
C ASP A 288 26.28 20.07 19.80
N THR A 289 25.07 20.11 20.39
CA THR A 289 24.26 18.92 20.66
C THR A 289 22.85 19.06 20.09
N PHE A 290 22.38 18.05 19.36
CA PHE A 290 21.03 18.00 18.81
C PHE A 290 20.06 17.18 19.66
N GLY A 291 20.54 16.07 20.25
CA GLY A 291 19.73 15.11 21.00
C GLY A 291 18.81 14.26 20.12
N PRO A 292 19.31 13.48 19.14
CA PRO A 292 18.45 12.74 18.20
C PRO A 292 17.55 11.69 18.88
N SER A 293 17.98 11.17 20.03
CA SER A 293 17.23 10.20 20.86
C SER A 293 16.45 10.85 22.01
N VAL A 294 16.53 12.19 22.16
CA VAL A 294 15.81 12.91 23.22
C VAL A 294 14.34 12.96 22.84
N GLN A 295 13.48 12.57 23.80
CA GLN A 295 12.03 12.59 23.62
C GLN A 295 11.53 14.04 23.52
N LEU A 296 10.59 14.27 22.60
CA LEU A 296 9.94 15.56 22.45
C LEU A 296 8.85 15.75 23.48
N THR A 297 8.85 16.91 24.13
CA THR A 297 7.62 17.42 24.74
C THR A 297 6.68 17.97 23.66
N ARG A 298 5.39 18.06 23.97
CA ARG A 298 4.38 18.59 23.03
C ARG A 298 4.66 20.03 22.62
N GLN A 299 5.13 20.89 23.53
CA GLN A 299 5.48 22.27 23.18
C GLN A 299 6.74 22.38 22.30
N GLN A 300 7.69 21.45 22.44
CA GLN A 300 8.83 21.37 21.53
C GLN A 300 8.39 20.93 20.13
N MET A 301 7.48 19.95 20.03
CA MET A 301 6.89 19.53 18.76
C MET A 301 6.20 20.71 18.04
N ALA A 302 5.38 21.48 18.77
CA ALA A 302 4.70 22.67 18.23
C ALA A 302 5.69 23.74 17.72
N THR A 303 6.77 23.95 18.47
CA THR A 303 7.81 24.91 18.08
C THR A 303 8.50 24.51 16.77
N ILE A 304 8.81 23.21 16.60
CA ILE A 304 9.43 22.71 15.36
C ILE A 304 8.45 22.82 14.18
N LEU A 305 7.17 22.51 14.36
CA LEU A 305 6.15 22.66 13.33
C LEU A 305 5.99 24.10 12.86
N TYR A 306 5.97 25.05 13.80
CA TYR A 306 5.86 26.46 13.43
C TYR A 306 7.06 26.93 12.61
N ARG A 307 8.29 26.55 13.01
CA ARG A 307 9.49 26.86 12.23
C ARG A 307 9.49 26.19 10.87
N TYR A 308 9.00 24.96 10.78
CA TYR A 308 8.78 24.29 9.50
C TYR A 308 7.77 25.05 8.63
N ALA A 309 6.67 25.52 9.19
CA ALA A 309 5.69 26.32 8.44
C ALA A 309 6.30 27.63 7.92
N LEU A 310 7.11 28.32 8.72
CA LEU A 310 7.84 29.52 8.28
C LEU A 310 8.81 29.20 7.14
N TYR A 311 9.54 28.08 7.24
CA TYR A 311 10.38 27.57 6.15
C TYR A 311 9.56 27.32 4.88
N SER A 312 8.36 26.75 5.01
CA SER A 312 7.43 26.49 3.91
C SER A 312 6.69 27.75 3.40
N GLY A 313 7.02 28.94 3.93
CA GLY A 313 6.52 30.22 3.46
C GLY A 313 5.27 30.74 4.17
N ALA A 314 4.90 30.18 5.32
CA ALA A 314 3.86 30.77 6.17
C ALA A 314 4.32 32.11 6.75
N ASP A 315 3.36 33.02 6.96
CA ASP A 315 3.61 34.28 7.66
C ASP A 315 3.81 34.05 9.16
N GLU A 316 4.59 34.92 9.81
CA GLU A 316 4.64 34.97 11.27
C GLU A 316 3.26 35.29 11.84
N ILE A 317 2.90 34.59 12.91
CA ILE A 317 1.61 34.82 13.57
C ILE A 317 1.72 35.84 14.69
N ILE A 318 0.59 36.49 14.97
CA ILE A 318 0.40 37.19 16.25
C ILE A 318 -0.11 36.16 17.26
N GLU A 319 0.57 36.06 18.41
CA GLU A 319 0.20 35.14 19.47
C GLU A 319 -1.25 35.38 19.93
N ALA A 320 -2.01 34.29 20.02
CA ALA A 320 -3.41 34.32 20.41
C ALA A 320 -3.58 33.80 21.84
N ALA A 321 -4.68 34.19 22.48
CA ALA A 321 -5.08 33.57 23.74
C ALA A 321 -5.38 32.08 23.50
N LEU A 322 -4.61 31.21 24.15
CA LEU A 322 -4.78 29.77 24.03
C LEU A 322 -6.07 29.33 24.76
N PRO A 323 -6.89 28.45 24.17
CA PRO A 323 -8.16 28.00 24.75
C PRO A 323 -7.98 26.94 25.85
N TYR A 324 -6.77 26.77 26.39
CA TYR A 324 -6.43 25.70 27.32
C TYR A 324 -6.30 26.22 28.76
N SER A 325 -6.78 25.44 29.74
CA SER A 325 -6.67 25.76 31.16
C SER A 325 -5.23 25.75 31.68
N ASP A 326 -4.34 25.01 31.01
CA ASP A 326 -2.91 24.90 31.28
C ASP A 326 -2.06 25.78 30.34
N ALA A 327 -2.67 26.77 29.68
CA ALA A 327 -1.96 27.71 28.81
C ALA A 327 -0.81 28.44 29.53
N ALA A 328 -0.93 28.67 30.84
CA ALA A 328 0.11 29.29 31.67
C ALA A 328 1.35 28.40 31.87
N ASP A 329 1.25 27.09 31.59
CA ASP A 329 2.37 26.14 31.68
C ASP A 329 3.18 26.06 30.38
N VAL A 330 2.72 26.72 29.30
CA VAL A 330 3.47 26.85 28.05
C VAL A 330 4.64 27.78 28.30
N ALA A 331 5.85 27.33 27.97
CA ALA A 331 7.02 28.17 28.12
C ALA A 331 7.00 29.32 27.11
N ASP A 332 7.49 30.51 27.50
CA ASP A 332 7.50 31.71 26.66
C ASP A 332 8.08 31.46 25.25
N TRP A 333 9.16 30.69 25.16
CA TRP A 333 9.81 30.35 23.89
C TRP A 333 8.98 29.44 22.97
N ALA A 334 7.98 28.76 23.51
CA ALA A 334 7.09 27.86 22.77
C ALA A 334 5.75 28.51 22.43
N LEU A 335 5.44 29.70 22.97
CA LEU A 335 4.11 30.29 22.91
C LEU A 335 3.63 30.52 21.47
N SER A 336 4.48 31.07 20.61
CA SER A 336 4.19 31.22 19.18
C SER A 336 3.95 29.86 18.50
N GLY A 337 4.75 28.84 18.82
CA GLY A 337 4.60 27.50 18.25
C GLY A 337 3.27 26.84 18.64
N VAL A 338 2.92 26.90 19.92
CA VAL A 338 1.65 26.36 20.42
C VAL A 338 0.47 27.14 19.84
N SER A 339 0.55 28.47 19.79
CA SER A 339 -0.48 29.32 19.17
C SER A 339 -0.73 28.95 17.72
N PHE A 340 0.34 28.82 16.92
CA PHE A 340 0.27 28.45 15.52
C PHE A 340 -0.40 27.08 15.33
N CYS A 341 0.07 26.06 16.05
CA CYS A 341 -0.48 24.72 15.92
C CYS A 341 -1.94 24.63 16.38
N THR A 342 -2.38 25.48 17.33
CA THR A 342 -3.79 25.57 17.73
C THR A 342 -4.64 26.28 16.67
N ILE A 343 -4.16 27.37 16.09
CA ILE A 343 -4.88 28.14 15.06
C ILE A 343 -5.08 27.29 13.80
N GLU A 344 -4.01 26.65 13.33
CA GLU A 344 -4.02 25.81 12.13
C GLU A 344 -4.61 24.41 12.37
N GLY A 345 -4.96 24.08 13.62
CA GLY A 345 -5.49 22.77 13.99
C GLY A 345 -4.51 21.61 13.79
N LEU A 346 -3.20 21.89 13.69
CA LEU A 346 -2.16 20.85 13.53
C LEU A 346 -2.05 20.00 14.79
N MET A 347 -2.13 20.62 15.97
CA MET A 347 -2.10 19.94 17.27
C MET A 347 -3.35 20.28 18.09
N ASN A 348 -4.09 19.24 18.47
CA ASN A 348 -5.18 19.36 19.44
C ASN A 348 -4.67 19.16 20.86
N GLY A 349 -5.41 19.65 21.85
CA GLY A 349 -5.17 19.34 23.26
C GLY A 349 -5.27 17.85 23.55
N VAL A 350 -4.64 17.39 24.65
CA VAL A 350 -4.80 16.01 25.15
C VAL A 350 -6.20 15.77 25.73
N SER A 351 -6.94 16.85 26.00
CA SER A 351 -8.36 16.86 26.30
C SER A 351 -8.99 18.14 25.73
N GLU A 352 -10.30 18.31 25.88
CA GLU A 352 -11.01 19.52 25.43
C GLU A 352 -10.41 20.82 26.00
N ASN A 353 -9.88 20.77 27.23
CA ASN A 353 -9.44 21.97 27.94
C ASN A 353 -7.94 21.99 28.28
N ALA A 354 -7.13 21.00 27.90
CA ALA A 354 -5.71 20.94 28.28
C ALA A 354 -4.80 20.61 27.11
N PHE A 355 -3.69 21.35 26.98
CA PHE A 355 -2.67 21.13 25.95
C PHE A 355 -1.61 20.12 26.38
N ASP A 356 -1.26 20.08 27.67
CA ASP A 356 -0.15 19.35 28.28
C ASP A 356 1.21 19.68 27.63
N PRO A 357 1.74 20.90 27.82
CA PRO A 357 2.93 21.37 27.09
C PRO A 357 4.21 20.57 27.41
N ALA A 358 4.36 20.11 28.65
CA ALA A 358 5.50 19.29 29.09
C ALA A 358 5.29 17.79 28.84
N GLY A 359 4.07 17.36 28.51
CA GLY A 359 3.73 15.98 28.21
C GLY A 359 4.51 15.41 27.05
N THR A 360 4.70 14.09 27.09
CA THR A 360 5.40 13.35 26.03
C THR A 360 4.52 13.25 24.78
N ALA A 361 5.08 13.58 23.62
CA ALA A 361 4.44 13.25 22.35
C ALA A 361 4.80 11.83 21.91
N ASN A 362 3.80 11.00 21.58
CA ASN A 362 4.00 9.62 21.11
C ASN A 362 3.79 9.51 19.58
N ARG A 363 4.16 8.37 19.00
CA ARG A 363 4.15 8.16 17.54
C ARG A 363 2.75 8.23 16.92
N SER A 364 1.70 7.84 17.64
CA SER A 364 0.31 8.00 17.17
C SER A 364 -0.10 9.48 17.06
N MET A 365 0.30 10.31 18.03
CA MET A 365 0.15 11.77 17.92
C MET A 365 0.97 12.32 16.75
N GLY A 366 2.20 11.84 16.56
CA GLY A 366 3.04 12.19 15.41
C GLY A 366 2.37 11.89 14.07
N ALA A 367 1.75 10.72 13.92
CA ALA A 367 1.02 10.36 12.70
C ALA A 367 -0.14 11.32 12.43
N ALA A 368 -0.93 11.66 13.46
CA ALA A 368 -2.03 12.60 13.33
C ALA A 368 -1.55 14.01 12.92
N VAL A 369 -0.45 14.47 13.53
CA VAL A 369 0.16 15.77 13.23
C VAL A 369 0.71 15.80 11.80
N MET A 370 1.46 14.79 11.39
CA MET A 370 2.03 14.70 10.04
C MET A 370 0.95 14.57 8.97
N PHE A 371 -0.12 13.82 9.25
CA PHE A 371 -1.27 13.74 8.35
C PHE A 371 -1.85 15.13 8.05
N ARG A 372 -2.04 15.96 9.08
CA ARG A 372 -2.55 17.34 8.92
C ARG A 372 -1.54 18.28 8.28
N THR A 373 -0.25 18.07 8.56
CA THR A 373 0.84 18.90 8.02
C THR A 373 1.06 18.63 6.52
N ALA A 374 0.85 17.39 6.07
CA ALA A 374 1.06 16.96 4.69
C ALA A 374 -0.22 16.91 3.84
N ALA A 375 -1.33 17.44 4.36
CA ALA A 375 -2.62 17.56 3.66
C ALA A 375 -2.67 18.89 2.91
#